data_AF-A0A7L4QRN3-F1
#
_entry.id   AF-A0A7L4QRN3-F1
#
_cell.length_a   1.000
_cell.length_b   1.000
_cell.length_c   1.000
_cell.angle_alpha   90.00
_cell.angle_beta   90.00
_cell.angle_gamma   90.00
#
_symmetry.space_group_name_H-M   'P 1'
#
loop_
_entity.id
_entity.type
_entity.pdbx_description
1 polymer ?
#
loop_
_entity_poly.entity_id
_entity_poly.type
_entity_poly.pdbx_seq_one_letter_code
_entity_poly.pdbx_strand_id
1 'polypeptide(L)' 'DIAAVTLGTHALPLSILIEFLSHDAGRILFIGIQPAQTEMDQALTDAVRRGADRLIRILEEEDTGQIQEYRAEA' A
#
# COMPACT_ATOMS: atom_id res chain seq x y z
N ASP A 1 9.55 -5.19 5.52
CA ASP A 1 9.54 -6.34 4.60
C ASP A 1 8.12 -6.52 4.06
N ILE A 2 7.93 -6.46 2.74
CA ILE A 2 6.61 -6.63 2.10
C ILE A 2 6.12 -8.07 2.26
N ALA A 3 7.04 -9.04 2.38
CA ALA A 3 6.71 -10.44 2.60
C ALA A 3 5.96 -10.68 3.92
N ALA A 4 6.10 -9.77 4.89
CA ALA A 4 5.42 -9.82 6.17
C ALA A 4 4.01 -9.18 6.15
N VAL A 5 3.61 -8.55 5.04
CA VAL A 5 2.29 -7.90 4.92
C VAL A 5 1.27 -8.92 4.43
N THR A 6 0.24 -9.14 5.24
CA THR A 6 -0.78 -10.17 5.02
C THR A 6 -2.16 -9.56 4.83
N LEU A 7 -3.00 -10.15 3.97
CA LEU A 7 -4.42 -9.80 3.86
C LEU A 7 -5.32 -10.83 4.56
N GLY A 8 -6.34 -10.35 5.27
CA GLY A 8 -7.42 -11.17 5.82
C GLY A 8 -7.07 -11.98 7.08
N THR A 9 -8.01 -12.82 7.52
CA THR A 9 -7.91 -13.70 8.72
C THR A 9 -7.05 -14.94 8.51
N HIS A 10 -6.58 -15.17 7.28
CA HIS A 10 -5.68 -16.25 6.90
C HIS A 10 -4.52 -15.61 6.18
N ALA A 11 -3.36 -15.54 6.83
CA ALA A 11 -2.18 -14.78 6.45
C ALA A 11 -1.61 -15.14 5.06
N LEU A 12 -2.29 -14.77 3.97
CA LEU A 12 -1.75 -14.86 2.62
C LEU A 12 -0.81 -13.67 2.41
N PRO A 13 0.47 -13.89 2.10
CA PRO A 13 1.40 -12.81 1.82
C PRO A 13 0.94 -12.02 0.58
N LEU A 14 0.99 -10.69 0.68
CA LEU A 14 0.63 -9.81 -0.43
C LEU A 14 1.46 -10.06 -1.69
N SER A 15 2.71 -10.46 -1.55
CA SER A 15 3.58 -10.84 -2.68
C SER A 15 2.99 -11.96 -3.52
N ILE A 16 2.43 -12.99 -2.89
CA ILE A 16 1.80 -14.12 -3.59
C ILE A 16 0.53 -13.68 -4.31
N LEU A 17 -0.27 -12.80 -3.72
CA LEU A 17 -1.45 -12.25 -4.39
C LEU A 17 -1.06 -11.41 -5.62
N ILE A 18 -0.03 -10.58 -5.50
CA ILE A 18 0.48 -9.76 -6.61
C ILE A 18 0.99 -10.66 -7.74
N GLU A 19 1.77 -11.68 -7.41
CA GLU A 19 2.28 -12.65 -8.40
C GLU A 19 1.12 -13.38 -9.11
N PHE A 20 0.13 -13.85 -8.35
CA PHE A 20 -1.07 -14.49 -8.91
C PHE A 20 -1.78 -13.57 -9.92
N LEU A 21 -2.05 -12.32 -9.55
CA LEU A 21 -2.77 -11.36 -10.40
C LEU A 21 -1.94 -10.82 -11.58
N SER A 22 -0.60 -10.84 -11.48
CA SER A 22 0.29 -10.26 -12.49
C SER A 22 0.17 -10.92 -13.88
N HIS A 23 -0.35 -12.14 -13.93
CA HIS A 23 -0.57 -12.87 -15.19
C HIS A 23 -1.71 -12.25 -16.03
N ASP A 24 -2.71 -11.66 -15.37
CA ASP A 24 -3.91 -11.12 -16.02
C ASP A 24 -3.99 -9.59 -15.96
N ALA A 25 -3.28 -8.95 -15.02
CA ALA A 25 -3.30 -7.51 -14.84
C ALA A 25 -2.28 -6.81 -15.75
N GLY A 26 -2.73 -5.85 -16.57
CA GLY A 26 -1.83 -5.06 -17.42
C GLY A 26 -0.84 -4.18 -16.65
N ARG A 27 -1.19 -3.75 -15.43
CA ARG A 27 -0.31 -3.02 -14.50
C ARG A 27 -0.80 -3.23 -13.07
N ILE A 28 0.11 -3.46 -12.14
CA ILE A 28 -0.17 -3.50 -10.70
C ILE A 28 0.61 -2.39 -10.01
N LEU A 29 -0.07 -1.63 -9.15
CA LEU A 29 0.52 -0.62 -8.29
C LEU A 29 0.31 -1.03 -6.83
N PHE A 30 1.41 -1.21 -6.09
CA PHE A 30 1.38 -1.42 -4.65
C PHE A 30 1.75 -0.12 -3.94
N ILE A 31 0.81 0.44 -3.18
CA ILE A 31 0.95 1.77 -2.56
C ILE A 31 0.85 1.62 -1.05
N GLY A 32 1.94 1.94 -0.35
CA GLY A 32 2.01 1.94 1.11
C GLY A 32 1.85 3.34 1.71
N ILE A 33 1.17 3.43 2.85
CA ILE A 33 1.18 4.63 3.71
C ILE A 33 1.84 4.23 5.03
N GLN A 34 2.94 4.90 5.38
CA GLN A 34 3.69 4.57 6.59
C GLN A 34 2.84 4.83 7.85
N PRO A 35 2.56 3.81 8.68
CA PRO A 35 1.89 4.00 9.96
C PRO A 35 2.84 4.62 10.99
N ALA A 36 2.27 5.36 11.93
CA ALA A 36 2.96 5.78 13.17
C ALA A 36 2.70 4.79 14.33
N GLN A 37 1.60 4.05 14.29
CA GLN A 37 1.23 2.98 15.21
C GLN A 37 0.38 1.93 14.49
N THR A 38 0.37 0.70 15.01
CA THR A 38 -0.40 -0.43 14.45
C THR A 38 -1.16 -1.20 15.53
N GLU A 39 -1.40 -0.58 16.68
CA GLU A 39 -2.13 -1.19 17.80
C GLU A 39 -3.60 -1.39 17.43
N MET A 40 -4.20 -2.43 18.03
CA MET A 40 -5.61 -2.75 17.84
C MET A 40 -6.52 -1.67 18.45
N ASP A 41 -7.68 -1.47 17.85
CA ASP A 41 -8.73 -0.53 18.32
C ASP A 41 -8.29 0.94 18.41
N GLN A 42 -7.25 1.30 17.66
CA GLN A 42 -6.80 2.69 17.55
C GLN A 42 -7.31 3.34 16.26
N ALA A 43 -7.65 4.62 16.36
CA ALA A 43 -7.96 5.43 15.19
C ALA A 43 -6.70 5.66 14.32
N LEU A 44 -6.92 6.02 13.05
CA LEU A 44 -5.86 6.50 12.18
C LEU A 44 -5.22 7.75 12.78
N THR A 45 -3.89 7.78 12.83
CA THR A 45 -3.16 8.98 13.20
C THR A 45 -3.33 10.06 12.14
N ASP A 46 -3.17 11.32 12.53
CA ASP A 46 -3.29 12.44 11.59
C ASP A 46 -2.27 12.34 10.44
N ALA A 47 -1.10 11.76 10.69
CA ALA A 47 -0.08 11.54 9.66
C ALA A 47 -0.58 10.57 8.59
N VAL A 48 -1.21 9.46 8.99
CA VAL A 48 -1.78 8.47 8.08
C VAL A 48 -2.99 9.06 7.35
N ARG A 49 -3.88 9.77 8.06
CA ARG A 49 -5.03 10.46 7.45
C ARG A 49 -4.61 11.43 6.35
N ARG A 50 -3.65 12.32 6.64
CA ARG A 50 -3.09 13.23 5.63
C ARG A 50 -2.42 12.50 4.48
N GLY A 51 -1.79 11.35 4.74
CA GLY A 51 -1.23 10.48 3.70
C GLY A 51 -2.31 9.95 2.77
N ALA A 52 -3.42 9.46 3.33
CA ALA A 52 -4.57 8.98 2.57
C ALA A 52 -5.25 10.10 1.78
N ASP A 53 -5.45 11.28 2.38
CA ASP A 53 -6.04 12.44 1.70
C ASP A 53 -5.19 12.90 0.51
N ARG A 54 -3.86 12.87 0.62
CA ARG A 54 -2.96 13.14 -0.51
C ARG A 54 -3.07 12.08 -1.59
N LEU A 55 -3.11 10.80 -1.20
CA LEU A 55 -3.24 9.70 -2.16
C LEU A 55 -4.56 9.80 -2.94
N ILE A 56 -5.67 10.12 -2.28
CA ILE A 56 -6.97 10.31 -2.93
C ILE A 56 -6.87 11.36 -4.04
N ARG A 57 -6.28 12.53 -3.75
CA ARG A 57 -6.10 13.60 -4.75
C ARG A 57 -5.27 13.15 -5.95
N ILE A 58 -4.16 12.45 -5.70
CA ILE A 58 -3.30 11.92 -6.77
C ILE A 58 -4.07 10.94 -7.68
N LEU A 59 -4.93 10.11 -7.09
CA LEU A 59 -5.75 9.16 -7.86
C LEU A 59 -6.86 9.86 -8.65
N GLU A 60 -7.49 10.89 -8.08
CA GLU A 60 -8.49 11.73 -8.76
C GLU A 60 -7.89 12.50 -9.95
N GLU A 61 -6.62 12.90 -9.85
CA GLU A 61 -5.87 13.57 -10.91
C GLU A 61 -5.29 12.59 -11.95
N GLU A 62 -5.40 11.27 -11.71
CA GLU A 62 -4.78 10.19 -12.49
C GLU A 62 -3.24 10.31 -12.63
N ASP A 63 -2.60 11.13 -11.80
CA ASP A 63 -1.16 11.44 -11.88
C ASP A 63 -0.34 10.58 -10.92
N THR A 64 -0.35 9.27 -11.17
CA THR A 64 0.41 8.30 -10.34
C THR A 64 1.92 8.56 -10.28
N GLY A 65 2.47 9.44 -11.14
CA GLY A 65 3.87 9.87 -11.11
C GLY A 65 4.24 10.71 -9.88
N GLN A 66 3.26 11.27 -9.18
CA GLN A 66 3.49 12.00 -7.91
C GLN A 66 3.75 11.08 -6.71
N ILE A 67 3.48 9.78 -6.84
CA ILE A 67 3.71 8.81 -5.76
C ILE A 67 5.21 8.54 -5.65
N GLN A 68 5.77 8.74 -4.46
CA GLN A 68 7.17 8.41 -4.19
C GLN A 68 7.43 6.92 -4.42
N GLU A 69 8.37 6.60 -5.31
CA GLU A 69 8.85 5.22 -5.47
C GLU A 69 9.71 4.80 -4.28
N TYR A 70 9.34 3.70 -3.64
CA TYR A 70 10.20 3.01 -2.69
C TYR A 70 11.02 1.94 -3.43
N ARG A 71 12.34 2.07 -3.39
CA ARG A 71 13.28 1.04 -3.86
C ARG A 71 13.96 0.44 -2.64
N ALA A 72 13.70 -0.85 -2.37
CA ALA A 72 14.53 -1.57 -1.41
C ALA A 72 15.94 -1.72 -2.02
N GLU A 73 16.97 -1.30 -1.30
CA GLU A 73 18.35 -1.66 -1.66
C GLU A 73 18.49 -3.19 -1.55
N ALA A 74 19.08 -3.80 -2.57
CA ALA A 74 19.23 -5.24 -2.72
C ALA A 74 20.29 -5.84 -1.80
#